data_AF-A0A2E3BTL8-F1
#
_entry.id   AF-A0A2E3BTL8-F1
#
_cell.length_a   1.000
_cell.length_b   1.000
_cell.length_c   1.000
_cell.angle_alpha   90.00
_cell.angle_beta   90.00
_cell.angle_gamma   90.00
#
_symmetry.space_group_name_H-M   'P 1'
#
loop_
_entity.id
_entity.type
_entity.pdbx_description
1 polymer ?
#
loop_
_entity_poly.entity_id
_entity_poly.type
_entity_poly.pdbx_seq_one_letter_code
_entity_poly.pdbx_strand_id
1 'polypeptide(L)'
;MRTTRLRERIKRFLAEKGEANTTEILEHVNTTTRHGTTPQQLGNVLSKDKDIEKVSTTKRGGALSGRYDICVWRLRDQGTGELH
;
A
#
# COMPACT_ATOMS: atom_id res chain seq x y z
N MET A 1 -18.36 -2.60 4.17
CA MET A 1 -18.12 -2.54 5.63
C MET A 1 -16.81 -3.18 6.10
N ARG A 2 -16.26 -4.27 5.51
CA ARG A 2 -14.91 -4.77 5.90
C ARG A 2 -13.75 -4.00 5.28
N THR A 3 -13.85 -3.62 4.01
CA THR A 3 -12.78 -2.96 3.26
C THR A 3 -12.59 -1.49 3.63
N THR A 4 -13.62 -0.79 4.08
CA THR A 4 -13.56 0.63 4.46
C THR A 4 -12.58 0.89 5.61
N ARG A 5 -12.73 0.17 6.73
CA ARG A 5 -11.84 0.30 7.90
C ARG A 5 -10.39 -0.07 7.58
N LEU A 6 -10.18 -1.07 6.71
CA LEU A 6 -8.86 -1.44 6.24
C LEU A 6 -8.22 -0.31 5.43
N ARG A 7 -8.97 0.30 4.50
CA ARG A 7 -8.49 1.44 3.70
C ARG A 7 -8.15 2.64 4.58
N GLU A 8 -9.02 3.01 5.51
CA GLU A 8 -8.76 4.12 6.44
C GLU A 8 -7.48 3.91 7.25
N ARG A 9 -7.25 2.69 7.73
CA ARG A 9 -6.05 2.34 8.48
C ARG A 9 -4.79 2.43 7.61
N ILE A 10 -4.84 1.89 6.39
CA ILE A 10 -3.74 2.02 5.42
C ILE A 10 -3.46 3.49 5.11
N LYS A 11 -4.50 4.31 4.91
CA LYS A 11 -4.35 5.74 4.62
C LYS A 11 -3.69 6.49 5.77
N ARG A 12 -4.06 6.20 7.03
CA ARG A 12 -3.40 6.78 8.21
C ARG A 12 -1.93 6.40 8.27
N PHE A 13 -1.62 5.12 8.07
CA PHE A 13 -0.23 4.65 8.04
C PHE A 13 0.59 5.33 6.95
N LEU A 14 0.04 5.49 5.74
CA LEU A 14 0.71 6.19 4.64
C LEU A 14 0.81 7.71 4.88
N ALA A 15 -0.17 8.33 5.55
CA ALA A 15 -0.09 9.74 5.93
C ALA A 15 1.06 10.01 6.91
N GLU A 16 1.29 9.08 7.86
CA GLU A 16 2.37 9.19 8.84
C GLU A 16 3.74 8.85 8.24
N LYS A 17 3.81 7.85 7.35
CA LYS A 17 5.08 7.35 6.80
C LYS A 17 5.51 8.01 5.49
N GLY A 18 4.58 8.61 4.76
CA GLY A 18 4.80 9.13 3.40
C GLY A 18 4.69 8.03 2.33
N GLU A 19 5.69 7.16 2.24
CA GLU A 19 5.71 6.04 1.29
C GLU A 19 6.04 4.70 1.98
N ALA A 20 5.43 3.62 1.52
CA ALA A 20 5.67 2.28 2.06
C ALA A 20 5.52 1.19 0.99
N ASN A 21 6.31 0.13 1.10
CA ASN A 21 6.14 -1.03 0.23
C ASN A 21 5.02 -1.98 0.71
N THR A 22 4.55 -2.87 -0.17
CA THR A 22 3.47 -3.81 0.14
C THR A 22 3.71 -4.64 1.42
N THR A 23 4.95 -5.04 1.68
CA THR A 23 5.31 -5.85 2.87
C THR A 23 5.18 -5.05 4.15
N GLU A 24 5.67 -3.81 4.16
CA GLU A 24 5.57 -2.92 5.33
C GLU A 24 4.11 -2.60 5.68
N ILE A 25 3.28 -2.37 4.66
CA ILE A 25 1.85 -2.12 4.85
C ILE A 25 1.16 -3.39 5.37
N LEU A 26 1.51 -4.55 4.84
CA LEU A 26 0.96 -5.84 5.28
C LEU A 26 1.30 -6.13 6.74
N GLU A 27 2.54 -5.90 7.14
CA GLU A 27 2.99 -6.06 8.52
C GLU A 27 2.21 -5.14 9.46
N HIS A 28 2.08 -3.85 9.11
CA HIS A 28 1.29 -2.91 9.90
C HIS A 28 -0.18 -3.35 10.03
N VAL A 29 -0.81 -3.79 8.93
CA VAL A 29 -2.20 -4.26 8.96
C VAL A 29 -2.35 -5.52 9.81
N ASN A 30 -1.44 -6.47 9.68
CA ASN A 30 -1.55 -7.77 10.36
C ASN A 30 -1.20 -7.69 11.86
N THR A 31 -0.35 -6.76 12.26
CA THR A 31 -0.03 -6.51 13.67
C THR A 31 -1.11 -5.68 14.38
N THR A 32 -1.91 -4.91 13.64
CA THR A 32 -2.94 -4.01 14.22
C THR A 32 -4.38 -4.48 14.00
N THR A 33 -4.59 -5.69 13.46
CA THR A 33 -5.93 -6.27 13.24
C THR A 33 -5.99 -7.73 13.69
N ARG A 34 -7.16 -8.16 14.20
CA ARG A 34 -7.36 -9.52 14.73
C ARG A 34 -7.19 -10.63 13.68
N HIS A 35 -7.56 -10.36 12.43
CA HIS A 35 -7.62 -11.38 11.36
C HIS A 35 -6.63 -11.12 10.22
N GLY A 36 -5.98 -9.96 10.18
CA GLY A 36 -5.06 -9.60 9.11
C GLY A 36 -5.68 -9.60 7.71
N THR A 37 -4.79 -9.62 6.72
CA THR A 37 -5.09 -9.82 5.30
C THR A 37 -3.90 -10.53 4.63
N THR A 38 -4.07 -10.95 3.37
CA THR A 38 -3.00 -11.54 2.56
C THR A 38 -2.35 -10.48 1.66
N PRO A 39 -1.09 -10.68 1.22
CA PRO A 39 -0.43 -9.74 0.30
C PRO A 39 -1.26 -9.46 -0.96
N GLN A 40 -1.94 -10.48 -1.48
CA GLN A 40 -2.72 -10.37 -2.72
C GLN A 40 -4.05 -9.63 -2.50
N GLN A 41 -4.72 -9.87 -1.38
CA GLN A 41 -5.89 -9.08 -1.00
C GLN A 41 -5.52 -7.61 -0.73
N LEU A 42 -4.40 -7.38 -0.05
CA LEU A 42 -3.88 -6.04 0.19
C LEU A 42 -3.56 -5.32 -1.12
N GLY A 43 -2.84 -5.96 -2.04
CA GLY A 43 -2.54 -5.40 -3.36
C GLY A 43 -3.80 -5.02 -4.15
N ASN A 44 -4.85 -5.83 -4.08
CA ASN A 44 -6.15 -5.52 -4.69
C ASN A 44 -6.85 -4.33 -4.02
N VAL A 45 -6.73 -4.17 -2.70
CA VAL A 45 -7.29 -3.02 -1.98
C VAL A 45 -6.55 -1.74 -2.36
N LEU A 46 -5.21 -1.76 -2.33
CA LEU A 46 -4.36 -0.62 -2.68
C LEU A 46 -4.61 -0.16 -4.12
N SER A 47 -4.65 -1.09 -5.07
CA SER A 47 -4.83 -0.76 -6.50
C SER A 47 -6.21 -0.19 -6.83
N LYS A 48 -7.22 -0.42 -5.99
CA LYS A 48 -8.61 0.01 -6.22
C LYS A 48 -8.97 1.30 -5.47
N ASP A 49 -8.11 1.79 -4.58
CA ASP A 49 -8.34 3.04 -3.84
C ASP A 49 -7.81 4.22 -4.64
N LYS A 50 -8.66 5.20 -4.94
CA LYS A 50 -8.29 6.34 -5.80
C LYS A 50 -7.34 7.32 -5.10
N ASP A 51 -7.35 7.32 -3.77
CA ASP A 51 -6.54 8.22 -2.94
C ASP A 51 -5.15 7.63 -2.66
N ILE A 52 -4.88 6.41 -3.15
CA ILE A 52 -3.59 5.74 -3.01
C ILE A 52 -3.03 5.55 -4.41
N GLU A 53 -1.74 5.83 -4.59
CA GLU A 53 -1.06 5.59 -5.85
C GLU A 53 0.17 4.70 -5.68
N LYS A 54 0.43 3.90 -6.71
CA LYS A 54 1.65 3.10 -6.80
C LYS A 54 2.76 3.97 -7.38
N VAL A 55 3.78 4.24 -6.58
CA VAL A 55 4.90 5.11 -6.94
C VAL A 55 5.93 4.37 -7.79
N SER A 56 6.23 3.13 -7.41
CA SER A 56 7.22 2.33 -8.13
C SER A 56 6.94 0.83 -8.03
N THR A 57 7.51 0.07 -8.96
CA THR A 57 7.56 -1.39 -8.92
C THR A 57 8.98 -1.83 -9.23
N THR A 58 9.64 -2.47 -8.27
CA THR A 58 10.94 -3.09 -8.47
C THR A 58 10.76 -4.59 -8.65
N LYS A 59 11.12 -5.10 -9.83
CA LYS A 59 11.17 -6.54 -10.07
C LYS A 59 12.45 -7.08 -9.44
N ARG A 60 12.34 -7.95 -8.45
CA ARG A 60 13.47 -8.70 -7.91
C ARG A 60 13.46 -10.11 -8.48
N GLY A 61 14.62 -10.54 -8.96
CA GLY A 61 14.81 -11.88 -9.50
C GLY A 61 16.27 -12.29 -9.33
N GLY A 62 16.49 -13.49 -8.83
CA GLY A 62 17.80 -14.11 -8.71
C GLY A 62 17.70 -15.60 -9.01
N ALA A 63 18.83 -16.21 -9.38
CA ALA A 63 18.89 -17.64 -9.75
C ALA A 63 18.34 -18.58 -8.66
N LEU A 64 18.35 -18.15 -7.40
CA LEU A 64 17.91 -18.92 -6.24
C LEU A 64 16.61 -18.41 -5.58
N SER A 65 16.26 -17.13 -5.76
CA SER A 65 15.21 -16.46 -4.95
C SER A 65 13.83 -16.40 -5.62
N GLY A 66 13.68 -16.92 -6.84
CA GLY A 66 12.48 -16.70 -7.65
C GLY A 66 12.32 -15.23 -8.08
N ARG A 67 11.25 -14.95 -8.85
CA ARG A 67 10.90 -13.59 -9.30
C ARG A 67 9.72 -13.06 -8.50
N TYR A 68 9.86 -11.87 -7.91
CA TYR A 68 8.78 -11.19 -7.20
C TYR A 68 8.86 -9.68 -7.39
N ASP A 69 7.72 -9.02 -7.26
CA ASP A 69 7.60 -7.58 -7.42
C ASP A 69 7.49 -6.90 -6.05
N ILE A 70 8.30 -5.86 -5.82
CA ILE A 70 8.16 -4.95 -4.70
C ILE A 70 7.47 -3.68 -5.22
N CYS A 71 6.21 -3.49 -4.82
CA CYS A 71 5.47 -2.25 -5.12
C CYS A 71 5.61 -1.27 -3.95
N VAL A 72 5.84 0.01 -4.25
CA VAL A 72 5.82 1.13 -3.29
C VAL A 72 4.56 1.94 -3.51
N TRP A 73 3.93 2.38 -2.41
CA TRP A 73 2.65 3.06 -2.37
C TRP A 73 2.72 4.31 -1.51
N ARG A 74 1.91 5.30 -1.86
CA ARG A 74 1.72 6.53 -1.09
C ARG A 74 0.31 7.06 -1.22
N LEU A 75 -0.05 8.04 -0.38
CA LEU A 75 -1.25 8.83 -0.62
C LEU A 75 -1.05 9.70 -1.85
N ARG A 76 -2.06 9.72 -2.73
CA ARG A 76 -2.07 10.64 -3.86
C ARG A 76 -2.09 12.07 -3.29
N ASP A 77 -1.14 12.88 -3.74
CA ASP A 77 -1.16 14.31 -3.44
C ASP A 77 -2.43 14.88 -4.09
N GLN A 78 -3.38 15.32 -3.27
CA GLN A 78 -4.48 16.12 -3.76
C GLN A 78 -3.89 17.51 -3.92
N GLY A 79 -3.18 17.71 -5.02
CA GLY A 79 -2.56 18.97 -5.35
C GLY A 79 -3.56 20.08 -5.04
N THR A 80 -3.24 20.86 -4.01
CA THR A 80 -3.76 22.22 -3.90
C THR A 80 -3.47 22.83 -5.25
N GLY A 81 -4.52 23.05 -6.05
CA GLY A 81 -4.40 23.76 -7.31
C GLY A 81 -3.83 25.13 -7.00
N GLU A 82 -2.51 25.25 -7.10
CA GLU A 82 -1.86 26.54 -7.24
C GLU A 82 -2.32 27.08 -8.58
N LEU A 83 -3.28 28.00 -8.47
CA LEU A 83 -3.72 28.90 -9.52
C LEU A 83 -2.46 29.55 -10.12
N HIS A 84 -2.23 29.30 -11.41
CA HIS A 84 -1.33 30.10 -12.23
C HIS A 84 -2.14 30.70 -13.37
#